data_AF-A0A5M8RU08-F1
#
_entry.id   AF-A0A5M8RU08-F1
#
_cell.length_a   1.000
_cell.length_b   1.000
_cell.length_c   1.000
_cell.angle_alpha   90.00
_cell.angle_beta   90.00
_cell.angle_gamma   90.00
#
_symmetry.space_group_name_H-M   'P 1'
#
loop_
_entity.id
_entity.type
_entity.pdbx_description
1 polymer ?
#
loop_
_entity_poly.entity_id
_entity_poly.type
_entity_poly.pdbx_seq_one_letter_code
_entity_poly.pdbx_strand_id
1 'polypeptide(L)'
;MNEQIFIDYSRRITKEEEKQIDQEIDEYLKQRKERVQRERRELLQKARSFHVPGHGPDFENMTNAEIKNHIKFIEESFEMAFGEDDEGEL
;
A
#
# COMPACT_ATOMS: atom_id res chain seq x y z
N MET A 1 20.75 -28.87 -17.26
CA MET A 1 20.77 -29.59 -15.98
C MET A 1 20.10 -28.69 -14.97
N ASN A 2 19.00 -29.13 -14.36
CA ASN A 2 18.35 -28.38 -13.29
C ASN A 2 19.00 -28.83 -11.98
N GLU A 3 19.64 -27.91 -11.26
CA GLU A 3 20.13 -28.19 -9.91
C GLU A 3 18.93 -28.28 -8.97
N GLN A 4 18.66 -29.50 -8.51
CA GLN A 4 17.64 -29.74 -7.50
C GLN A 4 18.22 -29.29 -6.14
N ILE A 5 17.76 -28.15 -5.63
CA ILE A 5 18.16 -27.66 -4.30
C ILE A 5 17.50 -28.56 -3.24
N PHE A 6 18.32 -29.32 -2.51
CA PHE A 6 17.87 -30.15 -1.39
C PHE A 6 17.97 -29.34 -0.09
N ILE A 7 16.85 -28.98 0.51
CA ILE A 7 16.80 -28.25 1.79
C ILE A 7 16.81 -29.28 2.93
N ASP A 8 17.91 -29.36 3.67
CA ASP A 8 18.01 -30.22 4.86
C ASP A 8 17.44 -29.52 6.09
N TYR A 9 16.19 -29.85 6.43
CA TYR A 9 15.47 -29.35 7.60
C TYR A 9 16.03 -29.85 8.95
N SER A 10 17.01 -30.77 8.94
CA SER A 10 17.65 -31.30 10.16
C SER A 10 18.81 -30.44 10.65
N ARG A 11 19.29 -29.50 9.81
CA ARG A 11 20.41 -28.62 10.14
C ARG A 11 19.99 -27.61 11.20
N ARG A 12 20.72 -27.62 12.33
CA ARG A 12 20.58 -26.57 13.35
C ARG A 12 21.28 -25.30 12.87
N ILE A 13 20.57 -24.18 12.95
CA ILE A 13 21.10 -22.85 12.71
C ILE A 13 22.18 -22.53 13.75
N THR A 14 23.29 -21.95 13.29
CA THR A 14 24.36 -21.46 14.16
C THR A 14 24.00 -20.12 14.78
N LYS A 15 24.70 -19.72 15.84
CA LYS A 15 24.51 -18.41 16.48
C LYS A 15 24.82 -17.22 15.56
N GLU A 16 25.74 -17.42 14.62
CA GLU A 16 26.06 -16.39 13.63
C GLU A 16 24.97 -16.27 12.57
N GLU A 17 24.42 -17.40 12.10
CA GLU A 17 23.28 -17.40 11.18
C GLU A 17 22.02 -16.81 11.83
N GLU A 18 21.76 -17.11 13.11
CA GLU A 18 20.67 -16.50 13.89
C GLU A 18 20.81 -14.97 13.91
N LYS A 19 22.02 -14.46 14.16
CA LYS A 19 22.30 -13.02 14.16
C LYS A 19 22.13 -12.37 12.78
N GLN A 20 22.52 -13.07 11.72
CA GLN A 20 22.31 -12.59 10.33
C GLN A 20 20.82 -12.52 10.01
N ILE A 21 20.04 -13.53 10.39
CA ILE A 21 18.59 -13.56 10.21
C ILE A 21 17.93 -12.39 10.96
N ASP A 22 18.33 -12.13 12.20
CA ASP A 22 17.79 -10.99 12.97
C ASP A 22 18.06 -9.65 12.26
N GLN A 23 19.27 -9.47 11.73
CA GLN A 23 19.63 -8.26 10.96
C GLN A 23 18.80 -8.12 9.68
N GLU A 24 18.60 -9.21 8.94
CA GLU A 24 17.77 -9.21 7.73
C GLU A 24 16.30 -8.91 8.05
N ILE A 25 15.77 -9.45 9.15
CA ILE A 25 14.41 -9.17 9.61
C ILE A 25 14.26 -7.70 9.97
N ASP A 26 15.21 -7.13 10.72
CA ASP A 26 15.20 -5.72 11.11
C ASP A 26 15.22 -4.80 9.89
N GLU A 27 16.08 -5.10 8.91
CA GLU A 27 16.15 -4.34 7.66
C GLU A 27 14.84 -4.46 6.87
N TYR A 28 14.29 -5.66 6.75
CA TYR A 28 12.99 -5.89 6.10
C TYR A 28 11.86 -5.09 6.77
N LEU A 29 11.79 -5.11 8.10
CA LEU A 29 10.77 -4.38 8.85
C LEU A 29 10.92 -2.86 8.67
N LYS A 30 12.15 -2.35 8.63
CA LYS A 30 12.44 -0.94 8.32
C LYS A 30 11.93 -0.55 6.94
N GLN A 31 12.30 -1.30 5.90
CA GLN A 31 11.85 -1.06 4.53
C GLN A 31 10.32 -1.13 4.40
N ARG A 32 9.70 -2.11 5.09
CA ARG A 32 8.23 -2.24 5.12
C ARG A 32 7.57 -1.01 5.76
N LYS A 33 8.12 -0.51 6.87
CA LYS A 33 7.59 0.68 7.54
C LYS A 33 7.69 1.92 6.65
N GLU A 34 8.83 2.11 5.97
CA GLU A 34 9.03 3.21 5.03
C GLU A 34 8.03 3.15 3.85
N ARG A 35 7.79 1.95 3.31
CA ARG A 35 6.80 1.75 2.25
C ARG A 35 5.38 2.13 2.69
N VAL A 36 4.96 1.67 3.87
CA VAL A 36 3.63 1.99 4.43
C VAL A 36 3.49 3.48 4.70
N GLN A 37 4.52 4.13 5.22
CA GLN A 37 4.51 5.58 5.46
C GLN A 37 4.47 6.39 4.15
N ARG A 38 5.18 5.95 3.11
CA ARG A 38 5.11 6.57 1.79
C ARG A 38 3.70 6.46 1.20
N GLU A 39 3.13 5.25 1.20
CA GLU A 39 1.75 5.01 0.74
C GLU A 39 0.76 5.90 1.52
N ARG A 40 0.90 5.99 2.85
CA ARG A 40 0.08 6.86 3.68
C ARG A 40 0.13 8.32 3.23
N ARG A 41 1.33 8.85 2.94
CA ARG A 41 1.50 10.24 2.48
C ARG A 41 0.85 10.47 1.12
N GLU A 42 1.03 9.56 0.18
CA GLU A 42 0.44 9.64 -1.17
C GLU A 42 -1.10 9.62 -1.10
N LEU A 43 -1.66 8.74 -0.26
CA LEU A 43 -3.10 8.68 -0.02
C LEU A 43 -3.64 9.96 0.62
N LEU A 44 -2.94 10.51 1.62
CA LEU A 44 -3.34 11.79 2.23
C LEU A 44 -3.30 12.93 1.22
N GLN A 45 -2.25 13.00 0.41
CA GLN A 45 -2.10 14.04 -0.60
C GLN A 45 -3.22 13.98 -1.63
N LYS A 46 -3.50 12.78 -2.17
CA LYS A 46 -4.58 12.58 -3.16
C LYS A 46 -5.97 12.80 -2.55
N ALA A 47 -6.22 12.29 -1.35
CA ALA A 47 -7.50 12.51 -0.70
C ALA A 47 -7.76 14.00 -0.45
N ARG A 48 -6.77 14.74 0.05
CA ARG A 48 -6.89 16.18 0.30
C ARG A 48 -7.05 17.02 -0.96
N SER A 49 -6.52 16.59 -2.12
CA SER A 49 -6.70 17.36 -3.36
C SER A 49 -8.14 17.42 -3.84
N PHE A 50 -9.02 16.54 -3.37
CA PHE A 50 -10.45 16.59 -3.69
C PHE A 50 -11.24 17.55 -2.80
N HIS A 51 -10.64 18.10 -1.74
CA HIS A 51 -11.34 18.94 -0.77
C HIS A 51 -10.66 20.30 -0.61
N VAL A 52 -11.45 21.31 -0.26
CA VAL A 52 -10.93 22.62 0.15
C VAL A 52 -10.34 22.50 1.56
N PRO A 53 -9.23 23.18 1.90
CA PRO A 53 -8.68 23.16 3.26
C PRO A 53 -9.74 23.49 4.33
N GLY A 54 -9.78 22.67 5.39
CA GLY A 54 -10.77 22.80 6.47
C GLY A 54 -12.14 22.17 6.17
N HIS A 55 -12.32 21.64 4.95
CA HIS A 55 -13.50 20.89 4.56
C HIS A 55 -13.08 19.48 4.12
N GLY A 56 -13.87 18.48 4.46
CA GLY A 56 -13.59 17.07 4.16
C GLY A 56 -13.43 16.20 5.41
N PRO A 57 -13.32 14.87 5.24
CA PRO A 57 -13.13 13.94 6.34
C PRO A 57 -11.84 14.20 7.12
N ASP A 58 -11.82 13.79 8.38
CA ASP A 58 -10.59 13.75 9.17
C ASP A 58 -9.71 12.56 8.74
N PHE A 59 -8.96 12.78 7.66
CA PHE A 59 -8.11 11.76 7.07
C PHE A 59 -6.97 11.31 7.99
N GLU A 60 -6.60 12.06 9.03
CA GLU A 60 -5.52 11.66 9.96
C GLU A 60 -5.94 10.45 10.80
N ASN A 61 -7.21 10.39 11.17
CA ASN A 61 -7.79 9.31 11.97
C ASN A 61 -8.32 8.13 11.15
N MET A 62 -8.19 8.18 9.82
CA MET A 62 -8.59 7.08 8.93
C MET A 62 -7.43 6.14 8.59
N THR A 63 -7.77 4.86 8.38
CA THR A 63 -6.87 3.84 7.84
C THR A 63 -6.61 4.06 6.35
N ASN A 64 -5.52 3.49 5.83
CA ASN A 64 -5.22 3.51 4.38
C ASN A 64 -6.38 2.95 3.54
N ALA A 65 -7.06 1.91 4.03
CA ALA A 65 -8.17 1.28 3.32
C ALA A 65 -9.38 2.22 3.21
N GLU A 66 -9.75 2.88 4.30
CA GLU A 66 -10.85 3.84 4.31
C GLU A 66 -10.56 5.04 3.39
N ILE A 67 -9.31 5.52 3.36
CA ILE A 67 -8.91 6.62 2.47
C ILE A 67 -8.96 6.20 1.01
N LYS A 68 -8.52 4.99 0.68
CA LYS A 68 -8.64 4.44 -0.69
C LYS A 68 -10.11 4.34 -1.11
N ASN A 69 -10.98 3.85 -0.23
CA ASN A 69 -12.40 3.77 -0.51
C ASN A 69 -13.02 5.15 -0.72
N HIS A 70 -12.63 6.15 0.07
CA HIS A 70 -13.07 7.53 -0.10
C HIS A 70 -12.62 8.13 -1.43
N ILE A 71 -11.34 7.97 -1.79
CA ILE A 71 -10.80 8.41 -3.09
C ILE A 71 -11.59 7.78 -4.22
N LYS A 72 -11.77 6.45 -4.17
CA LYS A 72 -12.50 5.69 -5.18
C LYS A 72 -13.93 6.19 -5.34
N PHE A 73 -14.63 6.41 -4.23
CA PHE A 73 -15.99 6.93 -4.25
C PHE A 73 -16.09 8.29 -4.95
N ILE A 74 -15.13 9.19 -4.71
CA ILE A 74 -15.09 10.50 -5.38
C ILE A 74 -14.83 10.31 -6.87
N GLU A 75 -13.82 9.52 -7.24
CA GLU A 75 -13.48 9.27 -8.66
C GLU A 75 -14.65 8.66 -9.43
N GLU A 76 -15.33 7.66 -8.87
CA GLU A 76 -16.54 7.07 -9.46
C GLU A 76 -17.69 8.08 -9.58
N SER A 77 -17.83 8.98 -8.59
CA SER A 77 -18.85 10.04 -8.64
C SER A 77 -18.57 11.05 -9.75
N PHE A 78 -17.30 11.40 -9.98
CA PHE A 78 -16.90 12.24 -11.10
C PHE A 78 -17.14 11.54 -12.44
N GLU A 79 -16.78 10.28 -12.56
CA GLU A 79 -17.01 9.49 -13.77
C GLU A 79 -18.51 9.39 -14.09
N MET A 80 -19.36 9.12 -13.11
CA MET A 80 -20.81 9.09 -13.33
C MET A 80 -21.41 10.45 -13.69
N ALA A 81 -20.80 11.55 -13.26
CA ALA A 81 -21.32 12.90 -13.47
C ALA A 81 -20.83 13.55 -14.77
N PHE A 82 -19.64 13.17 -15.23
CA PHE A 82 -18.94 13.83 -16.34
C PHE A 82 -18.36 12.87 -17.37
N GLY A 83 -18.46 11.55 -17.15
CA GLY A 83 -18.13 10.55 -18.15
C GLY A 83 -19.06 10.70 -19.34
N GLU A 84 -18.49 10.60 -20.54
CA GLU A 84 -19.29 10.58 -21.76
C GLU A 84 -20.11 9.28 -21.77
N ASP A 85 -21.43 9.40 -21.87
CA ASP A 85 -22.28 8.26 -22.20
C ASP A 85 -21.92 7.87 -23.65
N ASP A 86 -21.02 6.92 -23.83
CA ASP A 86 -20.81 6.19 -25.10
C ASP A 86 -22.06 5.29 -25.39
N GLU A 87 -23.27 5.79 -25.16
CA GLU A 87 -24.49 5.21 -25.71
C GLU A 87 -24.69 5.81 -27.09
N GLY A 88 -24.12 5.10 -28.07
CA GLY A 88 -24.10 5.49 -29.47
C GLY A 88 -25.45 5.93 -30.02
N GLU A 89 -25.41 7.04 -30.76
CA GLU A 89 -26.35 7.28 -31.84
C GLU A 89 -26.28 6.11 -32.84
N LEU A 90 -27.29 5.25 -32.82
CA LEU A 90 -27.65 4.32 -33.90
C LEU A 90 -28.92 4.81 -34.60
#